data_AF-A0AAW0V301-F1
#
_entry.id   AF-A0AAW0V301-F1
#
_cell.length_a   1.000
_cell.length_b   1.000
_cell.length_c   1.000
_cell.angle_alpha   90.00
_cell.angle_beta   90.00
_cell.angle_gamma   90.00
#
_symmetry.space_group_name_H-M   'P 1'
#
loop_
_entity.id
_entity.type
_entity.pdbx_description
1 polymer ?
#
loop_
_entity_poly.entity_id
_entity_poly.type
_entity_poly.pdbx_seq_one_letter_code
_entity_poly.pdbx_strand_id
1 'polypeptide(L)'
;MEDPHQVTVMYDWFQYSMTKAPPHVIDQKEKRKWNIQYVEPYGRCTIALRDIAEGEVIFVDHPIVTGPKQTTDLICLSCYRQLDSWDQYQCSKCGWPLCSKECEGRGHHPMECKIFRRLRVQASPE
;
A
#
# COMPACT_ATOMS: atom_id res chain seq x y z
N MET A 1 -8.56 -17.90 -11.42
CA MET A 1 -8.22 -18.15 -10.01
C MET A 1 -6.72 -17.92 -9.93
N GLU A 2 -6.31 -16.76 -9.43
CA GLU A 2 -4.91 -16.33 -9.46
C GLU A 2 -4.11 -17.13 -8.42
N ASP A 3 -2.92 -17.57 -8.82
CA ASP A 3 -2.03 -18.36 -7.98
C ASP A 3 -1.48 -17.46 -6.85
N PRO A 4 -1.80 -17.73 -5.56
CA PRO A 4 -1.29 -16.97 -4.42
C PRO A 4 0.24 -16.99 -4.29
N HIS A 5 0.93 -17.81 -5.08
CA HIS A 5 2.38 -17.99 -5.06
C HIS A 5 3.10 -17.41 -6.28
N GLN A 6 2.38 -16.84 -7.26
CA GLN A 6 2.97 -16.05 -8.34
C GLN A 6 3.01 -14.55 -8.00
N VAL A 7 4.18 -14.09 -7.56
CA VAL A 7 4.45 -12.70 -7.16
C VAL A 7 4.14 -11.68 -8.28
N THR A 8 4.13 -12.10 -9.54
CA THR A 8 3.90 -11.25 -10.72
C THR A 8 2.48 -10.69 -10.84
N VAL A 9 1.49 -11.25 -10.13
CA VAL A 9 0.09 -10.78 -10.16
C VAL A 9 -0.30 -10.03 -8.88
N MET A 10 0.63 -9.87 -7.94
CA MET A 10 0.25 -9.78 -6.53
C MET A 10 -0.32 -8.42 -6.07
N TYR A 11 -0.32 -7.38 -6.90
CA TYR A 11 -0.35 -6.02 -6.37
C TYR A 11 -1.19 -5.00 -7.16
N ASP A 12 -2.51 -5.19 -7.17
CA ASP A 12 -3.41 -4.02 -7.18
C ASP A 12 -3.60 -3.54 -5.73
N TRP A 13 -2.54 -2.97 -5.14
CA TRP A 13 -2.55 -2.39 -3.78
C TRP A 13 -3.64 -1.30 -3.61
N PHE A 14 -4.26 -0.86 -4.71
CA PHE A 14 -5.28 0.18 -4.72
C PHE A 14 -6.70 -0.35 -4.55
N GLN A 15 -6.90 -1.68 -4.55
CA GLN A 15 -8.16 -2.33 -4.14
C GLN A 15 -8.28 -2.33 -2.61
N TYR A 16 -8.41 -1.14 -2.03
CA TYR A 16 -8.65 -0.97 -0.61
C TYR A 16 -10.10 -1.32 -0.25
N SER A 17 -10.30 -2.13 0.81
CA SER A 17 -11.61 -2.40 1.40
C SER A 17 -11.58 -2.20 2.91
N MET A 18 -12.52 -1.41 3.43
CA MET A 18 -12.71 -1.28 4.88
C MET A 18 -13.37 -2.53 5.52
N THR A 19 -13.87 -3.46 4.71
CA THR A 19 -14.71 -4.57 5.16
C THR A 19 -14.13 -5.94 4.85
N LYS A 20 -13.07 -6.01 4.04
CA LYS A 20 -12.42 -7.25 3.63
C LYS A 20 -10.92 -7.12 3.89
N ALA A 21 -10.35 -8.11 4.55
CA ALA A 21 -8.89 -8.21 4.64
C ALA A 21 -8.33 -8.33 3.21
N PRO A 22 -7.21 -7.66 2.91
CA PRO A 22 -6.52 -7.86 1.64
C PRO A 22 -6.17 -9.34 1.43
N PRO A 23 -6.16 -9.82 0.19
CA PRO A 23 -5.74 -11.18 -0.09
C PRO A 23 -4.30 -11.40 0.39
N HIS A 24 -4.01 -12.62 0.87
CA HIS A 24 -2.68 -13.05 1.31
C HIS A 24 -2.10 -12.32 2.53
N VAL A 25 -2.88 -11.51 3.27
CA VAL A 25 -2.50 -11.07 4.61
C VAL A 25 -2.29 -12.28 5.50
N ILE A 26 -1.29 -12.23 6.37
CA ILE A 26 -0.99 -13.28 7.36
C ILE A 26 -2.27 -13.64 8.13
N ASP A 27 -2.92 -14.74 7.76
CA ASP A 27 -4.07 -15.26 8.47
C ASP A 27 -3.58 -15.88 9.77
N GLN A 28 -4.19 -15.46 10.89
CA GLN A 28 -3.88 -16.03 12.20
C GLN A 28 -4.25 -17.52 12.29
N LYS A 29 -5.14 -18.00 11.40
CA LYS A 29 -5.57 -19.40 11.33
C LYS A 29 -4.62 -20.27 10.51
N GLU A 30 -3.77 -19.68 9.67
CA GLU A 30 -2.84 -20.45 8.84
C GLU A 30 -1.64 -20.93 9.68
N LYS A 31 -1.24 -22.19 9.48
CA LYS A 31 -0.09 -22.76 10.18
C LYS A 31 1.19 -22.11 9.66
N ARG A 32 1.76 -21.20 10.46
CA ARG A 32 2.98 -20.47 10.12
C ARG A 32 4.17 -21.41 9.96
N LYS A 33 5.04 -21.09 8.99
CA LYS A 33 6.34 -21.74 8.76
C LYS A 33 7.43 -21.23 9.71
N TRP A 34 7.11 -20.21 10.50
CA TRP A 34 8.03 -19.48 11.39
C TRP A 34 7.33 -19.06 12.68
N ASN A 35 8.11 -18.68 13.67
CA ASN A 35 7.65 -18.06 14.91
C ASN A 35 8.56 -16.88 15.31
N ILE A 36 8.06 -15.97 16.14
CA ILE A 36 8.88 -14.91 16.75
C ILE A 36 9.49 -15.47 18.04
N GLN A 37 10.81 -15.36 18.16
CA GLN A 37 11.54 -15.70 19.38
C GLN A 37 12.50 -14.57 19.75
N TYR A 38 12.91 -14.48 21.02
CA TYR A 38 13.95 -13.56 21.43
C TYR A 38 15.32 -14.27 21.39
N VAL A 39 16.29 -13.68 20.69
CA VAL A 39 17.64 -14.21 20.52
C VAL A 39 18.63 -13.13 20.93
N GLU A 40 19.41 -13.38 21.98
CA GLU A 40 20.46 -12.45 22.40
C GLU A 40 21.65 -12.51 21.42
N PRO A 41 22.27 -11.38 21.02
CA PRO A 41 21.98 -9.98 21.37
C PRO A 41 21.06 -9.23 20.39
N TYR A 42 20.34 -9.96 19.53
CA TYR A 42 19.60 -9.41 18.40
C TYR A 42 18.15 -9.00 18.73
N GLY A 43 17.63 -9.41 19.88
CA GLY A 43 16.26 -9.14 20.28
C GLY A 43 15.25 -10.07 19.61
N ARG A 44 14.13 -9.54 19.12
CA ARG A 44 13.06 -10.36 18.48
C ARG A 44 13.46 -10.74 17.06
N CYS A 45 13.46 -12.03 16.79
CA CYS A 45 13.82 -12.62 15.51
C CYS A 45 12.70 -13.52 14.99
N THR A 46 12.55 -13.57 13.67
CA THR A 46 11.70 -14.53 12.97
C THR A 46 12.50 -15.82 12.74
N ILE A 47 12.09 -16.91 13.38
CA ILE A 47 12.80 -18.20 13.36
C ILE A 47 11.96 -19.23 12.61
N ALA A 48 12.57 -19.93 11.65
CA ALA A 48 11.91 -21.02 10.92
C ALA A 48 11.55 -22.19 11.86
N LEU A 49 10.38 -22.79 11.66
CA LEU A 49 9.91 -23.95 12.44
C LEU A 49 10.18 -25.30 11.73
N ARG A 50 10.66 -25.24 10.49
CA ARG A 50 11.05 -26.37 9.65
C ARG A 50 12.01 -25.90 8.56
N ASP A 51 12.58 -26.84 7.83
CA ASP A 51 13.33 -26.55 6.61
C ASP A 51 12.42 -25.86 5.57
N ILE A 52 12.96 -24.85 4.89
CA ILE A 52 12.29 -24.04 3.88
C ILE A 52 13.01 -24.28 2.55
N ALA A 53 12.27 -24.67 1.51
CA ALA A 53 12.85 -24.94 0.20
C ALA A 53 13.24 -23.65 -0.52
N GLU A 54 14.20 -23.74 -1.45
CA GLU A 54 14.54 -22.62 -2.32
C GLU A 54 13.32 -22.15 -3.12
N GLY A 55 13.12 -20.82 -3.18
CA GLY A 55 11.97 -20.21 -3.84
C GLY A 55 10.64 -20.30 -3.07
N GLU A 56 10.62 -20.94 -1.89
CA GLU A 56 9.40 -21.06 -1.09
C GLU A 56 9.01 -19.73 -0.41
N VAL A 57 7.76 -19.31 -0.59
CA VAL A 57 7.21 -18.12 0.10
C VAL A 57 7.05 -18.39 1.59
N ILE A 58 7.74 -17.62 2.43
CA ILE A 58 7.70 -17.74 3.89
C ILE A 58 6.40 -17.13 4.46
N PHE A 59 6.10 -15.90 4.06
CA PHE A 59 4.83 -15.21 4.31
C PHE A 59 4.66 -14.07 3.29
N VAL A 60 3.43 -13.62 3.11
CA VAL A 60 3.10 -12.38 2.41
C VAL A 60 2.48 -11.45 3.45
N ASP A 61 2.84 -10.17 3.39
CA ASP A 61 2.27 -9.16 4.27
C ASP A 61 1.85 -7.93 3.47
N HIS A 62 0.84 -7.24 3.97
CA HIS A 62 0.28 -6.05 3.35
C HIS A 62 0.71 -4.82 4.16
N PRO A 63 1.13 -3.72 3.53
CA PRO A 63 1.52 -2.52 4.26
C PRO A 63 0.35 -2.03 5.13
N ILE A 64 0.66 -1.69 6.37
CA ILE A 64 -0.31 -1.14 7.33
C ILE A 64 -0.70 0.29 6.91
N VAL A 65 0.29 1.05 6.44
CA VAL A 65 0.11 2.42 5.94
C VAL A 65 0.92 2.57 4.67
N THR A 66 0.33 3.20 3.67
CA THR A 66 1.00 3.64 2.46
C THR A 66 0.81 5.14 2.30
N GLY A 67 1.80 5.83 1.75
CA GLY A 67 1.71 7.26 1.49
C GLY A 67 2.95 7.79 0.78
N PRO A 68 2.86 8.98 0.17
CA PRO A 68 4.02 9.69 -0.35
C PRO A 68 5.06 9.91 0.74
N LYS A 69 6.34 9.73 0.40
CA LYS A 69 7.44 10.25 1.22
C LYS A 69 7.43 11.78 1.15
N GLN A 70 7.91 12.47 2.19
CA GLN A 70 7.98 13.94 2.19
C GLN A 70 8.78 14.52 1.01
N THR A 71 9.80 13.80 0.54
CA THR A 71 10.69 14.21 -0.57
C THR A 71 10.37 13.45 -1.86
N THR A 72 9.11 13.13 -2.12
CA THR A 72 8.71 12.46 -3.35
C THR A 72 8.61 13.47 -4.50
N ASP A 73 8.87 13.01 -5.72
CA ASP A 73 8.44 13.72 -6.92
C ASP A 73 6.91 13.84 -6.96
N LEU A 74 6.39 14.66 -7.87
CA LEU A 74 4.96 14.80 -8.06
C LEU A 74 4.30 13.45 -8.38
N ILE A 75 3.41 12.97 -7.51
CA ILE A 75 2.71 11.69 -7.68
C ILE A 75 1.19 11.86 -7.56
N CYS A 76 0.46 10.92 -8.15
CA CYS A 76 -0.98 10.77 -7.94
C CYS A 76 -1.25 10.38 -6.49
N LEU A 77 -2.05 11.17 -5.75
CA LEU A 77 -2.39 10.82 -4.36
C LEU A 77 -3.27 9.57 -4.20
N SER A 78 -3.84 9.05 -5.29
CA SER A 78 -4.65 7.83 -5.26
C SER A 78 -3.81 6.58 -5.49
N CYS A 79 -3.02 6.57 -6.57
CA CYS A 79 -2.30 5.39 -7.04
C CYS A 79 -0.78 5.50 -6.96
N TYR A 80 -0.26 6.60 -6.41
CA TYR A 80 1.17 6.90 -6.25
C TYR A 80 2.02 6.82 -7.53
N ARG A 81 1.40 6.72 -8.71
CA ARG A 81 2.09 6.85 -9.99
C ARG A 81 2.66 8.26 -10.10
N GLN A 82 3.90 8.35 -10.56
CA GLN A 82 4.54 9.62 -10.91
C GLN A 82 3.73 10.37 -11.97
N LEU A 83 3.61 11.68 -11.78
CA LEU A 83 2.96 12.59 -12.70
C LEU A 83 4.05 13.43 -13.38
N ASP A 84 3.90 13.66 -14.67
CA ASP A 84 4.88 14.42 -15.45
C ASP A 84 4.76 15.93 -15.19
N SER A 85 3.58 16.41 -14.81
CA SER A 85 3.32 17.83 -14.54
C SER A 85 2.13 18.05 -13.61
N TRP A 86 2.06 19.26 -13.03
CA TRP A 86 0.96 19.73 -12.19
C TRP A 86 -0.35 19.95 -12.96
N ASP A 87 -0.28 20.01 -14.29
CA ASP A 87 -1.42 20.31 -15.18
C ASP A 87 -2.16 19.06 -15.66
N GLN A 88 -1.73 17.86 -15.28
CA GLN A 88 -2.29 16.61 -15.81
C GLN A 88 -3.77 16.42 -15.44
N TYR A 89 -4.09 16.37 -14.15
CA TYR A 89 -5.46 16.37 -13.65
C TYR A 89 -5.50 16.78 -12.18
N GLN A 90 -6.42 17.67 -11.83
CA GLN A 90 -6.67 18.07 -10.44
C GLN A 90 -8.02 17.55 -9.99
N CYS A 91 -8.07 16.98 -8.78
CA CYS A 91 -9.31 16.47 -8.20
C CYS A 91 -10.38 17.57 -8.16
N SER A 92 -11.55 17.29 -8.73
CA SER A 92 -12.68 18.22 -8.83
C SER A 92 -13.23 18.70 -7.48
N LYS A 93 -12.86 18.02 -6.39
CA LYS A 93 -13.35 18.30 -5.03
C LYS A 93 -12.35 19.07 -4.17
N CYS A 94 -11.07 18.71 -4.23
CA CYS A 94 -10.04 19.27 -3.34
C CYS A 94 -8.85 19.92 -4.08
N GLY A 95 -8.78 19.82 -5.40
CA GLY A 95 -7.74 20.44 -6.22
C GLY A 95 -6.38 19.73 -6.23
N TRP A 96 -6.21 18.63 -5.49
CA TRP A 96 -4.95 17.90 -5.45
C TRP A 96 -4.69 17.11 -6.75
N PRO A 97 -3.42 16.98 -7.15
CA PRO A 97 -3.04 16.32 -8.40
C PRO A 97 -3.32 14.82 -8.35
N LEU A 98 -3.91 14.31 -9.42
CA LEU A 98 -4.13 12.88 -9.68
C LEU A 98 -3.76 12.58 -11.14
N CYS A 99 -3.64 11.31 -11.51
CA CYS A 99 -3.38 10.96 -12.91
C CYS A 99 -4.63 10.98 -13.79
N SER A 100 -5.84 10.89 -13.21
CA SER A 100 -7.11 10.93 -13.93
C SER A 100 -8.31 11.09 -13.00
N LYS A 101 -9.50 11.33 -13.57
CA LYS A 101 -10.79 11.38 -12.86
C LYS A 101 -11.13 10.09 -12.10
N GLU A 102 -10.69 8.93 -12.61
CA GLU A 102 -10.93 7.64 -11.96
C GLU A 102 -10.27 7.57 -10.57
N CYS A 103 -9.10 8.19 -10.43
CA CYS A 103 -8.36 8.29 -9.18
C CYS A 103 -9.03 9.18 -8.11
N GLU A 104 -10.11 9.90 -8.44
CA GLU A 104 -10.90 10.58 -7.41
C GLU A 104 -11.65 9.60 -6.50
N GLY A 105 -11.92 8.39 -6.98
CA GLY A 105 -12.70 7.36 -6.29
C GLY A 105 -11.91 6.09 -5.96
N ARG A 106 -10.62 6.03 -6.29
CA ARG A 106 -9.76 4.86 -6.07
C ARG A 106 -8.69 5.12 -5.01
N GLY A 107 -8.07 4.05 -4.51
CA GLY A 107 -6.94 4.13 -3.59
C GLY A 107 -7.27 4.88 -2.30
N HIS A 108 -6.28 5.59 -1.76
CA HIS A 108 -6.40 6.24 -0.45
C HIS A 108 -6.90 7.70 -0.51
N HIS A 109 -6.79 8.35 -1.66
CA HIS A 109 -7.22 9.74 -1.86
C HIS A 109 -8.64 10.07 -1.34
N PRO A 110 -9.69 9.24 -1.55
CA PRO A 110 -11.04 9.57 -1.09
C PRO A 110 -11.15 9.85 0.42
N MET A 111 -10.30 9.21 1.24
CA MET A 111 -10.28 9.39 2.69
C MET A 111 -9.71 10.77 3.07
N GLU A 112 -8.67 11.21 2.37
CA GLU A 112 -7.98 12.48 2.62
C GLU A 112 -8.67 13.66 1.93
N CYS A 113 -9.33 13.42 0.79
CA CYS A 113 -9.98 14.42 -0.05
C CYS A 113 -10.94 15.32 0.74
N LYS A 114 -11.75 14.74 1.63
CA LYS A 114 -12.68 15.49 2.47
C LYS A 114 -11.96 16.45 3.42
N ILE A 115 -10.83 16.01 3.97
CA ILE A 115 -10.00 16.80 4.89
C ILE A 115 -9.33 17.94 4.14
N PHE A 116 -8.67 17.66 3.00
CA PHE A 116 -8.03 18.69 2.17
C PHE A 116 -9.01 19.76 1.72
N ARG A 117 -10.20 19.37 1.25
CA ARG A 117 -11.26 20.31 0.88
C ARG A 117 -11.71 21.17 2.07
N ARG A 118 -11.89 20.57 3.25
CA ARG A 118 -12.32 21.28 4.46
C ARG A 118 -11.28 22.29 4.94
N LEU A 119 -10.01 21.88 4.94
CA LEU A 119 -8.90 22.71 5.44
C LEU A 119 -8.36 23.68 4.40
N ARG A 120 -8.82 23.59 3.14
CA ARG A 120 -8.34 24.40 2.00
C ARG A 120 -6.83 24.30 1.80
N VAL A 121 -6.25 23.14 2.11
CA VAL A 121 -4.85 22.85 1.84
C VAL A 121 -4.72 22.52 0.36
N GLN A 122 -3.90 23.29 -0.35
CA GLN A 122 -3.64 23.12 -1.77
C GLN A 122 -2.24 22.57 -1.97
N ALA A 123 -2.07 21.82 -3.04
CA ALA A 123 -0.75 21.42 -3.48
C ALA A 123 -0.10 22.61 -4.19
N SER A 124 1.14 22.93 -3.82
CA SER A 124 1.92 23.98 -4.48
C SER A 124 2.97 23.31 -5.37
N PRO A 125 3.07 23.68 -6.65
CA PRO A 125 4.38 23.66 -7.31
C PRO A 125 5.27 24.59 -6.48
N GLU A 126 6.46 24.17 -6.08
CA GLU A 126 7.45 25.15 -5.63
C GLU A 126 7.77 26.15 -6.76
#